data_AF-A0A949M6T9-F1
#
_entry.id   AF-A0A949M6T9-F1
#
_cell.length_a   1.000
_cell.length_b   1.000
_cell.length_c   1.000
_cell.angle_alpha   90.00
_cell.angle_beta   90.00
_cell.angle_gamma   90.00
#
_symmetry.space_group_name_H-M   'P 1'
#
loop_
_entity.id
_entity.type
_entity.pdbx_description
1 polymer ?
#
loop_
_entity_poly.entity_id
_entity_poly.type
_entity_poly.pdbx_seq_one_letter_code
_entity_poly.pdbx_strand_id
1 'polypeptide(L)'
;VMHSLSMRNYAAVALRGNRTSTRSKQLYRWGSSLTDYALNEECVFEAIEQIASSMSIDLTKVFLGGFGKGATVAQWIGLRNPSVIAGVVACNGPFPSNKRALAQWKHARGLPVLAMQSSDSNRFGVDQVISTMKTAHCAGLNYRLVRFQTKPSESLDCIGEDRSDAHDPEFEGSLDVEMLKAANRFMMGIVTDSDIPLVAQPSVQETTHWPQ
;
A
#
# COMPACT_ATOMS: atom_id res chain seq x y z
N VAL A 1 -0.16 -0.72 -18.46
CA VAL A 1 0.14 -1.44 -17.19
C VAL A 1 -1.12 -1.94 -16.46
N MET A 2 -2.24 -2.12 -17.19
CA MET A 2 -3.48 -2.68 -16.67
C MET A 2 -4.04 -3.69 -17.69
N HIS A 3 -3.22 -4.65 -18.14
CA HIS A 3 -3.61 -5.62 -19.18
C HIS A 3 -3.48 -7.09 -18.73
N SER A 4 -3.04 -7.36 -17.50
CA SER A 4 -3.03 -8.73 -16.93
C SER A 4 -4.10 -8.96 -15.85
N LEU A 5 -4.85 -7.93 -15.48
CA LEU A 5 -6.11 -8.09 -14.75
C LEU A 5 -7.20 -8.29 -15.79
N SER A 6 -7.99 -9.36 -15.65
CA SER A 6 -9.35 -9.32 -16.15
C SER A 6 -10.01 -8.09 -15.52
N MET A 7 -10.32 -7.07 -16.34
CA MET A 7 -11.10 -5.88 -15.94
C MET A 7 -12.50 -6.24 -15.42
N ARG A 8 -12.86 -7.54 -15.39
CA ARG A 8 -14.19 -8.02 -15.08
C ARG A 8 -14.39 -8.49 -13.63
N ASN A 9 -13.32 -8.66 -12.84
CA ASN A 9 -13.42 -9.40 -11.56
C ASN A 9 -12.86 -8.66 -10.32
N TYR A 10 -12.67 -7.34 -10.37
CA TYR A 10 -12.28 -6.57 -9.19
C TYR A 10 -13.13 -5.30 -9.06
N ALA A 11 -13.42 -4.92 -7.82
CA ALA A 11 -14.00 -3.64 -7.47
C ALA A 11 -12.96 -2.84 -6.69
N ALA A 12 -12.88 -1.54 -6.95
CA ALA A 12 -11.97 -0.65 -6.23
C ALA A 12 -12.75 0.57 -5.76
N VAL A 13 -12.52 0.96 -4.50
CA VAL A 13 -13.07 2.20 -3.93
C VAL A 13 -11.91 3.00 -3.36
N ALA A 14 -11.83 4.26 -3.79
CA ALA A 14 -10.87 5.22 -3.27
C ALA A 14 -11.56 6.05 -2.17
N LEU A 15 -11.09 5.92 -0.94
CA LEU A 15 -11.60 6.67 0.19
C LEU A 15 -10.88 8.00 0.35
N ARG A 16 -11.63 9.01 0.77
CA ARG A 16 -11.12 10.34 1.06
C ARG A 16 -10.68 10.42 2.53
N GLY A 17 -9.58 11.11 2.80
CA GLY A 17 -9.13 11.38 4.17
C GLY A 17 -10.17 12.15 5.01
N ASN A 18 -10.17 11.90 6.32
CA ASN A 18 -11.14 12.45 7.26
C ASN A 18 -10.81 13.87 7.79
N ARG A 19 -9.67 14.44 7.40
CA ARG A 19 -9.27 15.81 7.77
C ARG A 19 -9.12 16.67 6.53
N THR A 20 -9.48 17.94 6.65
CA THR A 20 -9.09 18.93 5.64
C THR A 20 -7.58 19.15 5.71
N SER A 21 -6.98 19.36 4.54
CA SER A 21 -5.59 19.78 4.42
C SER A 21 -5.45 21.24 4.86
N THR A 22 -4.31 21.56 5.44
CA THR A 22 -3.94 22.95 5.76
C THR A 22 -3.52 23.73 4.52
N ARG A 23 -3.04 23.05 3.47
CA ARG A 23 -2.61 23.67 2.20
C ARG A 23 -3.78 24.19 1.37
N SER A 24 -4.90 23.47 1.40
CA SER A 24 -6.10 23.84 0.68
C SER A 24 -7.32 23.27 1.36
N LYS A 25 -8.37 24.10 1.48
CA LYS A 25 -9.68 23.68 2.00
C LYS A 25 -10.38 22.64 1.11
N GLN A 26 -9.91 22.45 -0.12
CA GLN A 26 -10.42 21.47 -1.08
C GLN A 26 -9.68 20.13 -1.01
N LEU A 27 -8.52 20.08 -0.36
CA LEU A 27 -7.75 18.86 -0.20
C LEU A 27 -8.05 18.19 1.12
N TYR A 28 -7.97 16.87 1.13
CA TYR A 28 -8.19 16.03 2.31
C TYR A 28 -6.96 15.21 2.62
N ARG A 29 -6.76 14.92 3.90
CA ARG A 29 -5.63 14.15 4.41
C ARG A 29 -6.10 13.16 5.48
N TRP A 30 -5.31 12.12 5.67
CA TRP A 30 -5.51 11.16 6.74
C TRP A 30 -5.05 11.77 8.07
N GLY A 31 -5.95 11.80 9.05
CA GLY A 31 -5.61 12.18 10.42
C GLY A 31 -4.74 11.13 11.11
N SER A 32 -4.14 11.51 12.24
CA SER A 32 -3.21 10.65 13.00
C SER A 32 -3.59 10.45 14.45
N SER A 33 -4.69 11.06 14.92
CA SER A 33 -5.22 10.80 16.25
C SER A 33 -5.95 9.45 16.29
N LEU A 34 -6.10 8.87 17.46
CA LEU A 34 -6.82 7.60 17.61
C LEU A 34 -8.28 7.69 17.13
N THR A 35 -8.93 8.83 17.33
CA THR A 35 -10.28 9.10 16.80
C THR A 35 -10.28 9.11 15.28
N ASP A 36 -9.24 9.65 14.64
CA ASP A 36 -9.12 9.61 13.18
C ASP A 36 -9.01 8.18 12.66
N TYR A 37 -8.19 7.34 13.31
CA TYR A 37 -8.06 5.93 12.93
C TYR A 37 -9.39 5.18 13.06
N ALA A 38 -10.12 5.38 14.15
CA ALA A 38 -11.42 4.74 14.36
C ALA A 38 -12.46 5.18 13.32
N LEU A 39 -12.55 6.48 13.02
CA LEU A 39 -13.44 6.99 11.97
C LEU A 39 -13.09 6.43 10.59
N ASN A 40 -11.80 6.38 10.25
CA ASN A 40 -11.37 5.83 8.96
C ASN A 40 -11.61 4.31 8.87
N GLU A 41 -11.52 3.58 9.98
CA GLU A 41 -11.88 2.16 10.07
C GLU A 41 -13.37 1.96 9.79
N GLU A 42 -14.24 2.73 10.44
CA GLU A 42 -15.68 2.71 10.21
C GLU A 42 -16.02 3.00 8.74
N CYS A 43 -15.45 4.05 8.14
CA CYS A 43 -15.66 4.38 6.73
C CYS A 43 -15.18 3.27 5.77
N VAL A 44 -14.09 2.57 6.09
CA VAL A 44 -13.62 1.44 5.29
C VAL A 44 -14.61 0.29 5.32
N PHE A 45 -15.10 -0.08 6.51
CA PHE A 45 -16.06 -1.17 6.64
C PHE A 45 -17.42 -0.81 6.01
N GLU A 46 -17.88 0.43 6.18
CA GLU A 46 -19.09 0.91 5.50
C GLU A 46 -18.94 0.81 3.98
N ALA A 47 -17.79 1.19 3.42
CA ALA A 47 -17.54 1.06 1.98
C ALA A 47 -17.52 -0.41 1.53
N ILE A 48 -16.94 -1.32 2.31
CA ILE A 48 -16.97 -2.76 2.01
C ILE A 48 -18.41 -3.28 1.99
N GLU A 49 -19.23 -2.91 2.98
CA GLU A 49 -20.64 -3.30 3.05
C GLU A 49 -21.46 -2.73 1.89
N GLN A 50 -21.25 -1.47 1.52
CA GLN A 50 -21.91 -0.84 0.37
C GLN A 50 -21.56 -1.53 -0.95
N ILE A 51 -20.30 -1.91 -1.18
CA ILE A 51 -19.93 -2.68 -2.37
C ILE A 51 -20.53 -4.09 -2.30
N ALA A 52 -20.46 -4.77 -1.16
CA ALA A 52 -20.97 -6.13 -0.99
C ALA A 52 -22.49 -6.23 -1.21
N SER A 53 -23.23 -5.18 -0.87
CA SER A 53 -24.68 -5.11 -1.12
C SER A 53 -25.04 -4.84 -2.59
N SER A 54 -24.14 -4.21 -3.35
CA SER A 54 -24.40 -3.82 -4.75
C SER A 54 -23.74 -4.74 -5.78
N MET A 55 -22.72 -5.51 -5.39
CA MET A 55 -21.93 -6.37 -6.25
C MET A 55 -21.64 -7.71 -5.58
N SER A 56 -21.58 -8.78 -6.37
CA SER A 56 -21.12 -10.09 -5.87
C SER A 56 -19.59 -10.09 -5.78
N ILE A 57 -19.07 -9.72 -4.62
CA ILE A 57 -17.63 -9.74 -4.31
C ILE A 57 -17.30 -10.85 -3.31
N ASP A 58 -16.12 -11.44 -3.44
CA ASP A 58 -15.59 -12.38 -2.46
C ASP A 58 -14.99 -11.60 -1.27
N LEU A 59 -15.71 -11.60 -0.15
CA LEU A 59 -15.29 -10.92 1.09
C LEU A 59 -14.03 -11.52 1.72
N THR A 60 -13.59 -12.72 1.30
CA THR A 60 -12.32 -13.30 1.73
C THR A 60 -11.12 -12.74 0.98
N LYS A 61 -11.34 -11.94 -0.07
CA LYS A 61 -10.32 -11.33 -0.95
C LYS A 61 -10.37 -9.80 -0.92
N VAL A 62 -10.61 -9.22 0.26
CA VAL A 62 -10.57 -7.76 0.48
C VAL A 62 -9.14 -7.32 0.77
N PHE A 63 -8.62 -6.38 -0.01
CA PHE A 63 -7.28 -5.82 0.14
C PHE A 63 -7.33 -4.35 0.50
N LEU A 64 -6.41 -3.90 1.37
CA LEU A 64 -6.25 -2.48 1.68
C LEU A 64 -4.97 -1.95 1.03
N GLY A 65 -5.10 -0.90 0.22
CA GLY A 65 -3.98 -0.21 -0.40
C GLY A 65 -3.90 1.22 0.10
N GLY A 66 -2.69 1.71 0.37
CA GLY A 66 -2.50 3.10 0.75
C GLY A 66 -1.16 3.66 0.30
N PHE A 67 -1.09 4.98 0.29
CA PHE A 67 0.12 5.75 0.03
C PHE A 67 0.37 6.74 1.17
N GLY A 68 1.62 6.89 1.61
CA GLY A 68 2.00 7.80 2.68
C GLY A 68 1.24 7.56 3.97
N LYS A 69 0.55 8.58 4.50
CA LYS A 69 -0.32 8.38 5.68
C LYS A 69 -1.48 7.40 5.43
N GLY A 70 -1.99 7.31 4.20
CA GLY A 70 -3.01 6.33 3.83
C GLY A 70 -2.49 4.91 3.95
N ALA A 71 -1.20 4.68 3.64
CA ALA A 71 -0.55 3.39 3.87
C ALA A 71 -0.45 3.06 5.36
N THR A 72 -0.20 4.04 6.23
CA THR A 72 -0.21 3.83 7.68
C THR A 72 -1.61 3.49 8.20
N VAL A 73 -2.65 4.15 7.69
CA VAL A 73 -4.06 3.83 8.03
C VAL A 73 -4.44 2.43 7.54
N ALA A 74 -4.11 2.07 6.30
CA ALA A 74 -4.35 0.74 5.75
C ALA A 74 -3.70 -0.36 6.59
N GLN A 75 -2.44 -0.16 7.00
CA GLN A 75 -1.74 -1.07 7.93
C GLN A 75 -2.45 -1.16 9.27
N TRP A 76 -2.87 -0.03 9.85
CA TRP A 76 -3.55 -0.01 11.15
C TRP A 76 -4.87 -0.80 11.12
N ILE A 77 -5.69 -0.58 10.09
CA ILE A 77 -6.98 -1.27 9.92
C ILE A 77 -6.74 -2.77 9.65
N GLY A 78 -5.83 -3.11 8.75
CA GLY A 78 -5.52 -4.51 8.43
C GLY A 78 -5.04 -5.30 9.63
N LEU A 79 -4.05 -4.78 10.37
CA LEU A 79 -3.49 -5.45 11.55
C LEU A 79 -4.51 -5.65 12.69
N ARG A 80 -5.53 -4.79 12.77
CA ARG A 80 -6.62 -4.91 13.74
C ARG A 80 -7.70 -5.89 13.32
N ASN A 81 -7.90 -6.07 12.02
CA ASN A 81 -8.95 -6.89 11.44
C ASN A 81 -8.40 -7.98 10.51
N PRO A 82 -7.41 -8.79 10.96
CA PRO A 82 -6.71 -9.74 10.09
C PRO A 82 -7.58 -10.89 9.60
N SER A 83 -8.76 -11.09 10.17
CA SER A 83 -9.73 -12.11 9.72
C SER A 83 -10.60 -11.66 8.55
N VAL A 84 -10.68 -10.35 8.29
CA VAL A 84 -11.53 -9.76 7.23
C VAL A 84 -10.69 -9.23 6.07
N ILE A 85 -9.44 -8.87 6.33
CA ILE A 85 -8.53 -8.32 5.32
C ILE A 85 -7.58 -9.42 4.83
N ALA A 86 -7.56 -9.67 3.53
CA ALA A 86 -6.73 -10.67 2.87
C ALA A 86 -5.26 -10.25 2.73
N GLY A 87 -5.01 -8.94 2.67
CA GLY A 87 -3.66 -8.39 2.60
C GLY A 87 -3.63 -6.87 2.57
N VAL A 88 -2.46 -6.30 2.85
CA VAL A 88 -2.24 -4.85 2.86
C VAL A 88 -1.08 -4.48 1.94
N VAL A 89 -1.28 -3.44 1.12
CA VAL A 89 -0.22 -2.79 0.33
C VAL A 89 0.02 -1.39 0.89
N ALA A 90 1.21 -1.16 1.42
CA ALA A 90 1.63 0.08 2.04
C ALA A 90 2.77 0.73 1.26
N CYS A 91 2.45 1.73 0.44
CA CYS A 91 3.44 2.52 -0.31
C CYS A 91 3.89 3.73 0.50
N ASN A 92 5.18 3.86 0.77
CA ASN A 92 5.79 5.01 1.44
C ASN A 92 5.13 5.41 2.78
N GLY A 93 4.54 4.45 3.47
CA GLY A 93 3.86 4.68 4.75
C GLY A 93 4.59 4.00 5.90
N PRO A 94 4.98 4.73 6.96
CA PRO A 94 5.56 4.11 8.14
C PRO A 94 4.58 3.18 8.84
N PHE A 95 5.12 2.24 9.62
CA PHE A 95 4.34 1.40 10.53
C PHE A 95 3.46 2.27 11.46
N PRO A 96 2.22 1.87 11.76
CA PRO A 96 1.35 2.62 12.67
C PRO A 96 1.94 2.66 14.08
N SER A 97 2.29 3.86 14.55
CA SER A 97 2.90 4.09 15.88
C SER A 97 1.93 3.90 17.06
N ASN A 98 0.63 3.82 16.79
CA ASN A 98 -0.39 3.62 17.82
C ASN A 98 -0.44 2.16 18.26
N LYS A 99 -0.18 1.91 19.56
CA LYS A 99 -0.13 0.56 20.19
C LYS A 99 -1.40 -0.29 20.02
N ARG A 100 -2.50 0.28 19.54
CA ARG A 100 -3.76 -0.44 19.23
C ARG A 100 -3.78 -1.14 17.87
N ALA A 101 -2.79 -0.90 16.99
CA ALA A 101 -2.66 -1.61 15.71
C ALA A 101 -2.50 -3.12 15.92
N LEU A 102 -1.77 -3.51 16.96
CA LEU A 102 -1.46 -4.90 17.29
C LEU A 102 -2.40 -5.47 18.38
N ALA A 103 -3.61 -4.95 18.51
CA ALA A 103 -4.60 -5.48 19.46
C ALA A 103 -4.90 -6.96 19.22
N GLN A 104 -4.84 -7.40 17.96
CA GLN A 104 -5.03 -8.79 17.52
C GLN A 104 -3.71 -9.42 17.03
N TRP A 105 -2.58 -9.10 17.67
CA TRP A 105 -1.24 -9.42 17.13
C TRP A 105 -1.05 -10.88 16.73
N LYS A 106 -1.63 -11.84 17.47
CA LYS A 106 -1.52 -13.27 17.16
C LYS A 106 -2.12 -13.60 15.79
N HIS A 107 -3.32 -13.10 15.52
CA HIS A 107 -3.99 -13.24 14.23
C HIS A 107 -3.29 -12.41 13.16
N ALA A 108 -2.79 -11.22 13.51
CA ALA A 108 -2.09 -10.32 12.60
C ALA A 108 -0.79 -10.92 12.03
N ARG A 109 -0.21 -11.95 12.65
CA ARG A 109 0.93 -12.70 12.08
C ARG A 109 0.59 -13.38 10.76
N GLY A 110 -0.67 -13.79 10.58
CA GLY A 110 -1.14 -14.41 9.36
C GLY A 110 -1.39 -13.43 8.22
N LEU A 111 -1.57 -12.14 8.51
CA LEU A 111 -1.91 -11.12 7.52
C LEU A 111 -0.69 -10.77 6.66
N PRO A 112 -0.72 -11.03 5.34
CA PRO A 112 0.33 -10.59 4.44
C PRO A 112 0.34 -9.06 4.28
N VAL A 113 1.50 -8.44 4.46
CA VAL A 113 1.71 -7.00 4.25
C VAL A 113 2.87 -6.77 3.30
N LEU A 114 2.62 -6.06 2.20
CA LEU A 114 3.64 -5.54 1.31
C LEU A 114 3.95 -4.09 1.68
N ALA A 115 5.13 -3.84 2.24
CA ALA A 115 5.66 -2.51 2.45
C ALA A 115 6.56 -2.13 1.26
N MET A 116 6.28 -1.01 0.61
CA MET A 116 7.08 -0.49 -0.49
C MET A 116 7.64 0.88 -0.15
N GLN A 117 8.89 1.11 -0.53
CA GLN A 117 9.59 2.38 -0.32
C GLN A 117 10.18 2.87 -1.64
N SER A 118 9.90 4.12 -2.00
CA SER A 118 10.63 4.84 -3.03
C SER A 118 11.89 5.50 -2.44
N SER A 119 12.97 5.59 -3.22
CA SER A 119 14.24 6.15 -2.77
C SER A 119 14.21 7.65 -2.48
N ASP A 120 13.22 8.36 -3.01
CA ASP A 120 13.01 9.80 -2.86
C ASP A 120 12.05 10.16 -1.71
N SER A 121 11.54 9.18 -0.97
CA SER A 121 10.66 9.45 0.18
C SER A 121 11.46 10.01 1.36
N ASN A 122 11.31 11.30 1.63
CA ASN A 122 11.89 11.94 2.82
C ASN A 122 11.19 11.51 4.10
N ARG A 123 9.86 11.31 4.04
CA ARG A 123 9.04 10.98 5.21
C ARG A 123 9.14 9.51 5.61
N PHE A 124 9.30 8.61 4.64
CA PHE A 124 9.57 7.20 4.85
C PHE A 124 11.01 6.86 4.43
N GLY A 125 11.94 7.50 5.13
CA GLY A 125 13.36 7.28 4.96
C GLY A 125 13.83 5.93 5.51
N VAL A 126 15.13 5.70 5.40
CA VAL A 126 15.77 4.43 5.79
C VAL A 126 15.54 4.12 7.27
N ASP A 127 15.55 5.12 8.15
CA ASP A 127 15.33 4.93 9.58
C ASP A 127 13.92 4.42 9.90
N GLN A 128 12.91 4.95 9.21
CA GLN A 128 11.51 4.52 9.37
C GLN A 128 11.31 3.11 8.81
N VAL A 129 11.97 2.77 7.71
CA VAL A 129 12.01 1.41 7.17
C VAL A 129 12.62 0.44 8.19
N ILE A 130 13.78 0.79 8.75
CA ILE A 130 14.46 -0.03 9.77
C ILE A 130 13.56 -0.21 10.99
N SER A 131 12.97 0.87 11.50
CA SER A 131 12.06 0.81 12.65
C SER A 131 10.83 -0.05 12.39
N THR A 132 10.26 0.06 11.18
CA THR A 132 9.12 -0.75 10.73
C THR A 132 9.49 -2.23 10.69
N MET A 133 10.61 -2.58 10.05
CA MET A 133 11.05 -3.97 9.93
C MET A 133 11.47 -4.57 11.27
N LYS A 134 12.11 -3.80 12.16
CA LYS A 134 12.38 -4.24 13.54
C LYS A 134 11.10 -4.57 14.27
N THR A 135 10.10 -3.68 14.20
CA THR A 135 8.80 -3.89 14.86
C THR A 135 8.09 -5.11 14.29
N ALA A 136 8.01 -5.22 12.96
CA ALA A 136 7.37 -6.34 12.27
C ALA A 136 8.06 -7.67 12.60
N HIS A 137 9.39 -7.72 12.57
CA HIS A 137 10.18 -8.90 12.89
C HIS A 137 9.99 -9.33 14.36
N CYS A 138 10.11 -8.41 15.31
CA CYS A 138 9.91 -8.70 16.73
C CYS A 138 8.49 -9.21 17.03
N ALA A 139 7.47 -8.67 16.34
CA ALA A 139 6.09 -9.12 16.48
C ALA A 139 5.77 -10.41 15.70
N GLY A 140 6.67 -10.88 14.83
CA GLY A 140 6.47 -12.04 13.96
C GLY A 140 5.43 -11.80 12.86
N LEU A 141 5.33 -10.57 12.35
CA LEU A 141 4.38 -10.19 11.31
C LEU A 141 4.88 -10.61 9.92
N ASN A 142 3.96 -10.92 9.02
CA ASN A 142 4.25 -11.31 7.64
C ASN A 142 4.44 -10.07 6.74
N TYR A 143 5.59 -9.40 6.91
CA TYR A 143 5.96 -8.22 6.10
C TYR A 143 6.94 -8.60 5.00
N ARG A 144 6.62 -8.21 3.76
CA ARG A 144 7.53 -8.19 2.62
C ARG A 144 7.90 -6.75 2.32
N LEU A 145 9.20 -6.43 2.32
CA LEU A 145 9.70 -5.11 1.98
C LEU A 145 10.26 -5.09 0.56
N VAL A 146 9.83 -4.15 -0.27
CA VAL A 146 10.41 -3.89 -1.59
C VAL A 146 10.82 -2.42 -1.68
N ARG A 147 12.06 -2.18 -2.10
CA ARG A 147 12.60 -0.83 -2.29
C ARG A 147 12.74 -0.56 -3.78
N PHE A 148 12.25 0.59 -4.22
CA PHE A 148 12.31 1.06 -5.59
C PHE A 148 13.29 2.22 -5.66
N GLN A 149 14.20 2.15 -6.64
CA GLN A 149 15.05 3.27 -6.98
C GLN A 149 14.30 4.11 -8.00
N THR A 150 13.93 5.33 -7.63
CA THR A 150 13.31 6.28 -8.55
C THR A 150 14.35 6.66 -9.60
N LYS A 151 14.10 6.35 -10.88
CA LYS A 151 14.91 6.90 -11.98
C LYS A 151 14.57 8.39 -12.13
N PRO A 152 15.54 9.29 -12.42
CA PRO A 152 15.30 10.73 -12.42
C PRO A 152 14.27 11.30 -13.42
N SER A 153 13.44 10.52 -14.11
CA SER A 153 12.63 11.03 -15.23
C SER A 153 11.28 10.35 -15.52
N GLU A 154 10.73 9.49 -14.67
CA GLU A 154 9.44 8.82 -14.93
C GLU A 154 8.51 8.75 -13.70
N SER A 155 8.46 9.81 -12.89
CA SER A 155 7.37 9.93 -11.92
C SER A 155 6.08 10.31 -12.65
N LEU A 156 5.00 9.57 -12.39
CA LEU A 156 3.65 9.95 -12.80
C LEU A 156 3.33 11.28 -12.11
N ASP A 157 3.35 12.37 -12.87
CA ASP A 157 2.89 13.69 -12.45
C ASP A 157 1.37 13.68 -12.27
N CYS A 158 0.91 13.00 -11.22
CA CYS A 158 -0.46 13.07 -10.78
C CYS A 158 -0.62 14.34 -9.95
N ILE A 159 -1.26 15.33 -10.57
CA ILE A 159 -1.73 16.62 -10.00
C ILE A 159 -0.65 17.71 -10.08
N GLY A 160 -0.83 18.58 -11.07
CA GLY A 160 0.05 19.73 -11.32
C GLY A 160 0.05 20.70 -10.15
N GLU A 161 1.25 21.06 -9.72
CA GLU A 161 1.66 22.33 -9.12
C GLU A 161 3.20 22.39 -9.18
N ASP A 162 3.74 23.58 -9.38
CA ASP A 162 5.17 23.87 -9.60
C ASP A 162 6.09 23.11 -8.63
N ARG A 163 7.04 22.34 -9.18
CA ARG A 163 8.16 21.71 -8.45
C ARG A 163 9.24 22.74 -8.06
N SER A 164 8.87 23.85 -7.41
CA SER A 164 9.83 24.87 -6.95
C SER A 164 10.36 24.64 -5.53
N ASP A 165 9.76 23.76 -4.74
CA ASP A 165 10.19 23.50 -3.35
C ASP A 165 10.83 22.11 -3.20
N ALA A 166 12.14 22.03 -3.48
CA ALA A 166 12.97 20.84 -3.23
C ALA A 166 13.05 20.42 -1.74
N HIS A 167 12.31 21.09 -0.85
CA HIS A 167 12.34 20.87 0.59
C HIS A 167 10.95 20.79 1.22
N ASP A 168 9.97 20.23 0.53
CA ASP A 168 8.66 19.95 1.14
C ASP A 168 8.78 18.85 2.23
N PRO A 169 8.64 19.20 3.53
CA PRO A 169 8.74 18.22 4.62
C PRO A 169 7.54 17.26 4.66
N GLU A 170 6.47 17.54 3.93
CA GLU A 170 5.31 16.65 3.78
C GLU A 170 5.41 15.73 2.56
N PHE A 171 6.48 15.82 1.75
CA PHE A 171 6.66 14.96 0.58
C PHE A 171 6.76 13.48 0.99
N GLU A 172 5.81 12.68 0.51
CA GLU A 172 5.68 11.27 0.87
C GLU A 172 6.49 10.35 -0.06
N GLY A 173 7.11 10.87 -1.13
CA GLY A 173 7.88 10.10 -2.13
C GLY A 173 7.12 9.96 -3.45
N SER A 174 7.76 9.40 -4.47
CA SER A 174 7.07 9.08 -5.72
C SER A 174 6.32 7.75 -5.64
N LEU A 175 5.19 7.68 -6.34
CA LEU A 175 4.48 6.42 -6.60
C LEU A 175 4.75 5.99 -8.04
N ASP A 176 5.64 5.01 -8.20
CA ASP A 176 6.06 4.51 -9.52
C ASP A 176 5.09 3.44 -10.04
N VAL A 177 4.97 3.36 -11.36
CA VAL A 177 4.32 2.28 -12.11
C VAL A 177 4.83 0.90 -11.66
N GLU A 178 6.13 0.75 -11.40
CA GLU A 178 6.68 -0.53 -10.92
C GLU A 178 6.20 -0.91 -9.52
N MET A 179 5.93 0.07 -8.65
CA MET A 179 5.32 -0.16 -7.34
C MET A 179 3.89 -0.68 -7.51
N LEU A 180 3.12 -0.10 -8.43
CA LEU A 180 1.76 -0.55 -8.73
C LEU A 180 1.74 -1.95 -9.34
N LYS A 181 2.70 -2.29 -10.21
CA LYS A 181 2.87 -3.66 -10.73
C LYS A 181 3.19 -4.65 -9.62
N ALA A 182 4.11 -4.30 -8.71
CA ALA A 182 4.45 -5.15 -7.56
C ALA A 182 3.26 -5.35 -6.62
N ALA A 183 2.48 -4.30 -6.35
CA ALA A 183 1.22 -4.38 -5.61
C ALA A 183 0.24 -5.36 -6.24
N ASN A 184 0.04 -5.28 -7.56
CA ASN A 184 -0.84 -6.20 -8.27
C ASN A 184 -0.35 -7.65 -8.20
N ARG A 185 0.95 -7.89 -8.41
CA ARG A 185 1.54 -9.24 -8.29
C ARG A 185 1.36 -9.82 -6.90
N PHE A 186 1.54 -9.00 -5.86
CA PHE A 186 1.30 -9.39 -4.47
C PHE A 186 -0.14 -9.81 -4.21
N MET A 187 -1.12 -8.99 -4.61
CA MET A 187 -2.54 -9.32 -4.45
C MET A 187 -2.92 -10.57 -5.25
N MET A 188 -2.45 -10.67 -6.50
CA MET A 188 -2.72 -11.83 -7.34
C MET A 188 -2.11 -13.12 -6.78
N GLY A 189 -0.92 -13.05 -6.18
CA GLY A 189 -0.32 -14.21 -5.51
C GLY A 189 -1.21 -14.74 -4.37
N ILE A 190 -1.85 -13.86 -3.61
CA ILE A 190 -2.80 -14.21 -2.55
C ILE A 190 -4.13 -14.74 -3.11
N VAL A 191 -4.61 -14.17 -4.21
CA VAL A 191 -5.85 -14.62 -4.86
C VAL A 191 -5.68 -16.00 -5.47
N THR A 192 -4.53 -16.27 -6.09
CA THR A 192 -4.23 -17.49 -6.86
C THR A 192 -3.45 -18.54 -6.08
N ASP A 193 -3.14 -18.27 -4.81
CA ASP A 193 -2.27 -19.11 -3.97
C ASP A 193 -0.94 -19.48 -4.66
N SER A 194 -0.34 -18.50 -5.32
CA SER A 194 0.86 -18.65 -6.13
C SER A 194 1.96 -17.70 -5.68
N ASP A 195 3.21 -18.17 -5.66
CA ASP A 195 4.35 -17.31 -5.37
C ASP A 195 4.75 -16.51 -6.62
N ILE A 196 4.19 -15.30 -6.74
CA ILE A 196 4.49 -14.39 -7.84
C ILE A 196 5.65 -13.46 -7.43
N PRO A 197 6.76 -13.43 -8.18
CA PRO A 197 7.85 -12.50 -7.94
C PRO A 197 7.38 -11.04 -7.98
N LEU A 198 7.71 -10.25 -6.94
CA LEU A 198 7.24 -8.86 -6.83
C LEU A 198 7.96 -7.92 -7.80
N VAL A 199 9.25 -8.16 -8.01
CA VAL A 199 10.10 -7.42 -8.96
C VAL A 199 10.13 -8.20 -10.28
N ALA A 200 10.08 -7.49 -11.40
CA ALA A 200 10.24 -8.12 -12.71
C ALA A 200 11.60 -8.83 -12.76
N GLN A 201 11.61 -10.12 -13.09
CA GLN A 201 12.85 -10.81 -13.41
C GLN A 201 13.41 -10.18 -14.69
N PRO A 202 14.73 -9.90 -14.77
CA PRO A 202 15.33 -9.48 -16.03
C PRO A 202 15.00 -10.55 -17.07
N SER A 203 14.44 -10.13 -18.20
CA SER A 203 14.20 -11.05 -19.32
C SER A 203 15.53 -11.70 -19.64
N VAL A 204 15.65 -13.01 -19.42
CA VAL A 204 16.74 -13.79 -19.98
C VAL A 204 16.65 -13.55 -21.48
N GLN A 205 17.60 -12.84 -22.07
CA GLN A 205 17.75 -12.78 -23.51
C GLN A 205 18.01 -14.23 -23.94
N GLU A 206 16.98 -14.91 -24.44
CA GLU A 206 17.14 -16.14 -25.18
C GLU A 206 18.07 -15.81 -26.36
N THR A 207 19.35 -16.12 -26.18
CA THR A 207 20.33 -16.18 -27.25
C THR A 207 19.93 -17.35 -28.14
N THR A 208 18.97 -17.09 -29.03
CA THR A 208 18.61 -17.98 -30.12
C THR A 208 19.77 -17.99 -31.10
N HIS A 209 20.80 -18.78 -30.79
CA HIS A 209 21.78 -19.22 -31.77
C HIS A 209 21.08 -20.18 -32.74
N TRP A 210 20.69 -19.67 -33.90
CA TRP A 210 20.31 -20.51 -35.03
C TRP A 210 21.58 -21.18 -35.58
N PRO A 211 21.65 -22.52 -35.68
CA PRO A 211 22.75 -23.18 -36.36
C PRO A 211 22.68 -22.88 -37.87
N GLN A 212 23.82 -22.49 -38.44
CA GLN A 212 24.02 -22.26 -39.88
C GLN A 212 24.09 -23.56 -40.67
#